data_AF-A0A352C8I4-F1
#
_entry.id   AF-A0A352C8I4-F1
#
_cell.length_a   1.000
_cell.length_b   1.000
_cell.length_c   1.000
_cell.angle_alpha   90.00
_cell.angle_beta   90.00
_cell.angle_gamma   90.00
#
_symmetry.space_group_name_H-M   'P 1'
#
loop_
_entity.id
_entity.type
_entity.pdbx_description
1 polymer ?
#
loop_
_entity_poly.entity_id
_entity_poly.type
_entity_poly.pdbx_seq_one_letter_code
_entity_poly.pdbx_strand_id
1 'polypeptide(L)'
;MAEKKEGSKGGLNSFLDSVEEIIIENWLWIIVLVAGYFTFQYDMQYTVLRIILPVVGVVLLGRIAWALWVHYVQQDFISGIDFVLLEIVPPRDVLRSPKAMELFITNALYHFSFKGGKEEWWQGAVWFWFSLEIASIDGQVHFYIRTPTRVRGLIETQMYAQYPQAQVKAVEDYTLAVDKITPDSAWNAWGCELKLEKPEAYPLKTYVDFGLDKDPKEEFKVDPISPVIELFGSIQKGEQMWMQIVVTPSKKAYRTKGTWFGTHDWVTESKLQLDKLLLPYTSRREEQVGAAVIKVARIEVRVPDSLRKTVEIMIGKTKKLGFDTGIRLMYVAKKEVYSMESRRNIRLAWRQYSAPDINGLSRVNSTQADAYNTSFFSIPPDKVMILADRMLHEYRERGFFHLPLRHIFNNHNISGIPLFFVKQFWMPYFHPPTFVLNTEELATLWHFPGQILKVPTLERIESKEAAPPTNLPI
;
A
#
# COMPACT_ATOMS: atom_id res chain seq x y z
N MET A 1 73.18 20.26 16.84
CA MET A 1 72.98 20.94 15.54
C MET A 1 72.81 19.84 14.50
N ALA A 2 71.69 19.58 13.82
CA ALA A 2 70.46 20.32 13.53
C ALA A 2 69.27 19.33 13.64
N GLU A 3 68.22 19.62 14.41
CA GLU A 3 66.99 20.33 14.00
C GLU A 3 66.19 19.71 12.83
N LYS A 4 65.42 18.67 13.16
CA LYS A 4 63.95 18.57 12.99
C LYS A 4 63.33 19.60 12.02
N LYS A 5 63.12 19.23 10.75
CA LYS A 5 62.17 19.90 9.83
C LYS A 5 61.59 18.90 8.82
N GLU A 6 60.66 18.07 9.27
CA GLU A 6 59.67 17.43 8.40
C GLU A 6 58.38 17.29 9.20
N GLY A 7 57.63 18.38 9.27
CA GLY A 7 56.34 18.45 9.92
C GLY A 7 55.47 19.46 9.19
N SER A 8 54.19 19.12 9.02
CA SER A 8 53.12 20.04 8.63
C SER A 8 52.99 20.41 7.14
N LYS A 9 52.81 19.41 6.25
CA LYS A 9 52.12 19.66 4.97
C LYS A 9 50.85 18.81 4.74
N GLY A 10 50.68 17.70 5.48
CA GLY A 10 49.47 16.87 5.38
C GLY A 10 48.27 17.37 6.18
N GLY A 11 48.49 17.92 7.38
CA GLY A 11 47.39 18.31 8.29
C GLY A 11 46.66 19.59 7.89
N LEU A 12 47.35 20.54 7.25
CA LEU A 12 46.72 21.77 6.78
C LEU A 12 45.83 21.50 5.55
N ASN A 13 46.31 20.67 4.62
CA ASN A 13 45.53 20.30 3.44
C ASN A 13 44.32 19.45 3.82
N SER A 14 44.45 18.46 4.73
CA SER A 14 43.30 17.68 5.20
C SER A 14 42.28 18.52 5.98
N PHE A 15 42.73 19.54 6.72
CA PHE A 15 41.85 20.49 7.41
C PHE A 15 41.12 21.39 6.41
N LEU A 16 41.82 21.91 5.40
CA LEU A 16 41.21 22.72 4.34
C LEU A 16 40.21 21.92 3.51
N ASP A 17 40.51 20.67 3.17
CA ASP A 17 39.60 19.76 2.46
C ASP A 17 38.34 19.49 3.30
N SER A 18 38.49 19.29 4.62
CA SER A 18 37.35 19.11 5.54
C SER A 18 36.51 20.37 5.68
N VAL A 19 37.13 21.55 5.69
CA VAL A 19 36.43 22.84 5.72
C VAL A 19 35.73 23.10 4.39
N GLU A 20 36.35 22.75 3.26
CA GLU A 20 35.73 22.84 1.94
C GLU A 20 34.52 21.92 1.82
N GLU A 21 34.60 20.68 2.31
CA GLU A 21 33.44 19.77 2.41
C GLU A 21 32.31 20.37 3.25
N ILE A 22 32.62 20.92 4.43
CA ILE A 22 31.63 21.56 5.31
C ILE A 22 31.00 22.79 4.65
N ILE A 23 31.80 23.61 3.95
CA ILE A 23 31.30 24.79 3.23
C ILE A 23 30.42 24.34 2.07
N ILE A 24 30.83 23.37 1.26
CA ILE A 24 30.03 22.86 0.14
C ILE A 24 28.74 22.18 0.63
N GLU A 25 28.77 21.54 1.79
CA GLU A 25 27.58 20.91 2.36
C GLU A 25 26.62 21.94 2.97
N ASN A 26 27.14 23.08 3.48
CA ASN A 26 26.37 24.06 4.26
C ASN A 26 26.33 25.48 3.67
N TRP A 27 26.77 25.69 2.43
CA TRP A 27 26.92 27.04 1.82
C TRP A 27 25.65 27.88 1.85
N LEU A 28 24.47 27.25 1.69
CA LEU A 28 23.18 27.92 1.77
C LEU A 28 22.92 28.50 3.17
N TRP A 29 23.25 27.75 4.24
CA TRP A 29 23.11 28.23 5.61
C TRP A 29 24.11 29.34 5.93
N ILE A 30 25.33 29.26 5.38
CA ILE A 30 26.33 30.32 5.50
C ILE A 30 25.84 31.60 4.83
N ILE A 31 25.24 31.51 3.63
CA ILE A 31 24.63 32.66 2.96
C ILE A 31 23.48 33.24 3.77
N VAL A 32 22.60 32.39 4.33
CA VAL A 32 21.48 32.84 5.18
C VAL A 32 21.99 33.55 6.44
N LEU A 33 23.05 33.05 7.07
CA LEU A 33 23.66 33.67 8.26
C LEU A 33 24.35 34.99 7.94
N VAL A 34 25.09 35.06 6.84
CA VAL A 34 25.76 36.30 6.39
C VAL A 34 24.72 37.34 6.00
N ALA A 35 23.68 36.96 5.25
CA ALA A 35 22.56 37.84 4.93
C ALA A 35 21.84 38.30 6.20
N GLY A 36 21.56 37.39 7.13
CA GLY A 36 20.96 37.69 8.44
C GLY A 36 21.77 38.70 9.25
N TYR A 37 23.09 38.53 9.32
CA TYR A 37 24.00 39.46 10.00
C TYR A 37 23.93 40.87 9.40
N PHE A 38 23.98 40.99 8.07
CA PHE A 38 23.87 42.29 7.40
C PHE A 38 22.48 42.92 7.57
N THR A 39 21.41 42.13 7.57
CA THR A 39 20.05 42.65 7.80
C THR A 39 19.87 43.21 9.21
N PHE A 40 20.55 42.63 10.20
CA PHE A 40 20.51 43.08 11.59
C PHE A 40 21.42 44.30 11.82
N GLN A 41 22.63 44.29 11.24
CA GLN A 41 23.62 45.37 11.37
C GLN A 41 23.12 46.71 10.80
N TYR A 42 22.30 46.67 9.75
CA TYR A 42 21.78 47.87 9.06
C TYR A 42 20.31 48.18 9.37
N ASP A 43 19.72 47.56 10.39
CA ASP A 43 18.30 47.74 10.79
C ASP A 43 17.29 47.59 9.62
N MET A 44 17.61 46.77 8.62
CA MET A 44 16.78 46.60 7.42
C MET A 44 15.68 45.55 7.59
N GLN A 45 15.44 45.08 8.82
CA GLN A 45 14.55 43.97 9.14
C GLN A 45 13.14 44.19 8.59
N TYR A 46 12.59 45.39 8.81
CA TYR A 46 11.25 45.76 8.33
C TYR A 46 11.17 45.81 6.80
N THR A 47 12.17 46.39 6.14
CA THR A 47 12.24 46.49 4.67
C THR A 47 12.38 45.12 4.01
N VAL A 48 13.22 44.26 4.59
CA VAL A 48 13.46 42.89 4.11
C VAL A 48 12.21 42.04 4.28
N LEU A 49 11.53 42.12 5.43
CA LEU A 49 10.25 41.44 5.64
C LEU A 49 9.17 41.92 4.67
N ARG A 50 9.09 43.23 4.39
CA ARG A 50 8.11 43.79 3.44
C ARG A 50 8.32 43.32 2.01
N ILE A 51 9.55 42.97 1.61
CA ILE A 51 9.86 42.47 0.25
C ILE A 51 9.73 40.94 0.19
N ILE A 52 10.27 40.24 1.18
CA ILE A 52 10.29 38.76 1.20
C ILE A 52 8.89 38.21 1.45
N LEU A 53 8.10 38.79 2.35
CA LEU A 53 6.79 38.26 2.73
C LEU A 53 5.80 38.19 1.55
N PRO A 54 5.66 39.21 0.68
CA PRO A 54 4.86 39.09 -0.54
C PRO A 54 5.38 38.04 -1.51
N VAL A 55 6.71 37.94 -1.70
CA VAL A 55 7.30 36.94 -2.60
C VAL A 55 7.05 35.52 -2.09
N VAL A 56 7.29 35.28 -0.81
CA VAL A 56 6.97 34.00 -0.15
C VAL A 56 5.47 33.72 -0.21
N GLY A 57 4.63 34.73 0.01
CA GLY A 57 3.19 34.65 -0.12
C GLY A 57 2.74 34.24 -1.52
N VAL A 58 3.30 34.84 -2.57
CA VAL A 58 3.01 34.50 -3.98
C VAL A 58 3.48 33.09 -4.30
N VAL A 59 4.68 32.69 -3.86
CA VAL A 59 5.19 31.32 -4.06
C VAL A 59 4.31 30.29 -3.33
N LEU A 60 3.90 30.58 -2.10
CA LEU A 60 3.03 29.71 -1.31
C LEU A 60 1.64 29.58 -1.95
N LEU A 61 1.02 30.71 -2.33
CA LEU A 61 -0.27 30.73 -3.01
C LEU A 61 -0.19 30.03 -4.37
N GLY A 62 0.88 30.25 -5.13
CA GLY A 62 1.14 29.57 -6.40
C GLY A 62 1.27 28.05 -6.21
N ARG A 63 1.97 27.59 -5.17
CA ARG A 63 2.08 26.17 -4.84
C ARG A 63 0.74 25.55 -4.42
N ILE A 64 -0.07 26.27 -3.64
CA ILE A 64 -1.41 25.82 -3.23
C ILE A 64 -2.34 25.76 -4.45
N ALA A 65 -2.36 26.82 -5.26
CA ALA A 65 -3.16 26.88 -6.48
C ALA A 65 -2.78 25.76 -7.46
N TRP A 66 -1.48 25.49 -7.62
CA TRP A 66 -1.01 24.36 -8.43
C TRP A 66 -1.49 23.02 -7.88
N ALA A 67 -1.37 22.78 -6.57
CA ALA A 67 -1.84 21.54 -5.96
C ALA A 67 -3.36 21.35 -6.13
N LEU A 68 -4.14 22.42 -5.98
CA LEU A 68 -5.60 22.42 -6.20
C LEU A 68 -5.95 22.21 -7.67
N TRP A 69 -5.22 22.84 -8.60
CA TRP A 69 -5.40 22.65 -10.05
C TRP A 69 -5.19 21.19 -10.43
N VAL A 70 -4.07 20.60 -10.04
CA VAL A 70 -3.76 19.20 -10.36
C VAL A 70 -4.81 18.27 -9.78
N HIS A 71 -5.24 18.52 -8.53
CA HIS A 71 -6.31 17.74 -7.91
C HIS A 71 -7.62 17.85 -8.68
N TYR A 72 -8.03 19.07 -9.05
CA TYR A 72 -9.24 19.33 -9.81
C TYR A 72 -9.26 18.57 -11.14
N VAL A 73 -8.20 18.70 -11.96
CA VAL A 73 -8.14 18.04 -13.28
C VAL A 73 -8.12 16.51 -13.14
N GLN A 74 -7.43 15.98 -12.14
CA GLN A 74 -7.44 14.53 -11.86
C GLN A 74 -8.83 14.04 -11.44
N GLN A 75 -9.53 14.78 -10.58
CA GLN A 75 -10.89 14.42 -10.16
C GLN A 75 -11.90 14.51 -11.31
N ASP A 76 -11.78 15.52 -12.16
CA ASP A 76 -12.58 15.65 -13.38
C ASP A 76 -12.42 14.42 -14.28
N PHE A 77 -11.16 14.03 -14.55
CA PHE A 77 -10.86 12.80 -15.29
C PHE A 77 -11.43 11.54 -14.63
N ILE A 78 -11.28 11.41 -13.31
CA ILE A 78 -11.79 10.26 -12.54
C ILE A 78 -13.32 10.17 -12.60
N SER A 79 -14.01 11.31 -12.54
CA SER A 79 -15.46 11.37 -12.60
C SER A 79 -16.02 10.87 -13.94
N GLY A 80 -15.24 10.95 -15.01
CA GLY A 80 -15.55 10.38 -16.32
C GLY A 80 -15.23 8.89 -16.48
N ILE A 81 -14.72 8.20 -15.45
CA ILE A 81 -14.47 6.75 -15.50
C ILE A 81 -15.70 6.01 -14.98
N ASP A 82 -16.39 5.31 -15.88
CA ASP A 82 -17.42 4.35 -15.49
C ASP A 82 -16.80 3.07 -14.93
N PHE A 83 -17.20 2.71 -13.71
CA PHE A 83 -16.79 1.48 -13.05
C PHE A 83 -17.95 0.48 -13.00
N VAL A 84 -17.60 -0.80 -13.12
CA VAL A 84 -18.52 -1.93 -12.95
C VAL A 84 -17.99 -2.83 -11.83
N LEU A 85 -18.91 -3.35 -11.00
CA LEU A 85 -18.62 -4.39 -10.03
C LEU A 85 -18.97 -5.75 -10.65
N LEU A 86 -18.00 -6.65 -10.67
CA LEU A 86 -18.14 -8.00 -11.17
C LEU A 86 -18.12 -8.97 -10.00
N GLU A 87 -19.18 -9.75 -9.84
CA GLU A 87 -19.20 -10.93 -8.98
C GLU A 87 -18.58 -12.11 -9.72
N ILE A 88 -17.62 -12.77 -9.08
CA ILE A 88 -16.99 -13.98 -9.61
C ILE A 88 -17.45 -15.16 -8.77
N VAL A 89 -18.32 -15.99 -9.34
CA VAL A 89 -18.74 -17.23 -8.69
C VAL A 89 -17.67 -18.29 -8.99
N PRO A 90 -16.93 -18.77 -7.97
CA PRO A 90 -15.89 -19.76 -8.19
C PRO A 90 -16.48 -21.09 -8.68
N PRO A 91 -15.71 -21.85 -9.49
CA PRO A 91 -16.15 -23.17 -9.90
C PRO A 91 -16.24 -24.10 -8.69
N ARG A 92 -17.07 -25.14 -8.79
CA ARG A 92 -17.24 -26.15 -7.73
C ARG A 92 -15.91 -26.79 -7.32
N ASP A 93 -15.08 -27.03 -8.33
CA ASP A 93 -13.86 -27.81 -8.27
C ASP A 93 -12.65 -26.97 -8.72
N VAL A 94 -11.95 -26.36 -7.75
CA VAL A 94 -10.72 -25.60 -8.00
C VAL A 94 -9.51 -26.54 -7.88
N LEU A 95 -9.04 -27.05 -9.01
CA LEU A 95 -7.86 -27.93 -9.09
C LEU A 95 -6.54 -27.15 -9.24
N ARG A 96 -6.61 -25.90 -9.70
CA ARG A 96 -5.44 -25.08 -9.98
C ARG A 96 -4.89 -24.49 -8.69
N SER A 97 -3.57 -24.43 -8.56
CA SER A 97 -2.90 -23.72 -7.46
C SER A 97 -3.10 -22.21 -7.57
N PRO A 98 -2.85 -21.44 -6.49
CA PRO A 98 -2.95 -19.96 -6.51
C PRO A 98 -2.07 -19.29 -7.57
N LYS A 99 -1.10 -20.01 -8.14
CA LYS A 99 -0.32 -19.60 -9.31
C LYS A 99 -1.19 -19.24 -10.53
N ALA A 100 -2.35 -19.89 -10.71
CA ALA A 100 -3.29 -19.51 -11.76
C ALA A 100 -3.86 -18.10 -11.53
N MET A 101 -4.10 -17.75 -10.27
CA MET A 101 -4.52 -16.41 -9.89
C MET A 101 -3.40 -15.38 -10.05
N GLU A 102 -2.14 -15.77 -9.79
CA GLU A 102 -0.98 -14.92 -10.08
C GLU A 102 -0.92 -14.53 -11.57
N LEU A 103 -1.17 -15.48 -12.47
CA LEU A 103 -1.24 -15.23 -13.92
C LEU A 103 -2.41 -14.32 -14.30
N PHE A 104 -3.58 -14.52 -13.68
CA PHE A 104 -4.73 -13.64 -13.86
C PHE A 104 -4.41 -12.20 -13.46
N ILE A 105 -3.89 -11.99 -12.25
CA ILE A 105 -3.52 -10.66 -11.73
C ILE A 105 -2.50 -9.98 -12.67
N THR A 106 -1.51 -10.74 -13.11
CA THR A 106 -0.47 -10.24 -14.02
C THR A 106 -1.05 -9.77 -15.35
N ASN A 107 -1.86 -10.59 -16.01
CA ASN A 107 -2.33 -10.29 -17.37
C ASN A 107 -3.53 -9.35 -17.40
N ALA A 108 -4.39 -9.41 -16.38
CA ALA A 108 -5.68 -8.72 -16.38
C ALA A 108 -5.64 -7.38 -15.62
N LEU A 109 -4.74 -7.20 -14.64
CA LEU A 109 -4.71 -6.02 -13.78
C LEU A 109 -3.46 -5.15 -13.97
N TYR A 110 -2.38 -5.67 -14.56
CA TYR A 110 -1.14 -4.92 -14.74
C TYR A 110 -1.19 -3.97 -15.96
N HIS A 111 -2.01 -2.93 -15.87
CA HIS A 111 -2.17 -1.91 -16.92
C HIS A 111 -1.15 -0.77 -16.80
N PHE A 112 0.11 -1.06 -17.15
CA PHE A 112 1.17 -0.06 -17.15
C PHE A 112 1.02 0.92 -18.33
N SER A 113 1.20 2.22 -18.08
CA SER A 113 1.13 3.25 -19.12
C SER A 113 2.11 4.39 -18.83
N PHE A 114 2.83 4.88 -19.84
CA PHE A 114 3.79 5.98 -19.72
C PHE A 114 3.15 7.38 -19.61
N LYS A 115 1.99 7.48 -18.94
CA LYS A 115 1.32 8.77 -18.72
C LYS A 115 2.24 9.69 -17.92
N GLY A 116 2.56 10.84 -18.48
CA GLY A 116 3.41 11.84 -17.85
C GLY A 116 3.32 13.19 -18.55
N GLY A 117 3.84 14.24 -17.90
CA GLY A 117 3.86 15.58 -18.47
C GLY A 117 2.45 16.13 -18.72
N LYS A 118 2.14 16.50 -19.97
CA LYS A 118 0.86 17.15 -20.32
C LYS A 118 -0.36 16.30 -19.95
N GLU A 119 -0.29 14.99 -20.14
CA GLU A 119 -1.43 14.10 -19.86
C GLU A 119 -1.75 14.05 -18.36
N GLU A 120 -0.74 14.02 -17.50
CA GLU A 120 -0.93 13.96 -16.05
C GLU A 120 -1.31 15.32 -15.45
N TRP A 121 -0.63 16.39 -15.87
CA TRP A 121 -0.76 17.72 -15.24
C TRP A 121 -1.83 18.62 -15.87
N TRP A 122 -2.21 18.39 -17.13
CA TRP A 122 -3.22 19.20 -17.85
C TRP A 122 -4.47 18.44 -18.26
N GLN A 123 -4.38 17.14 -18.54
CA GLN A 123 -5.55 16.29 -18.80
C GLN A 123 -5.99 15.50 -17.57
N GLY A 124 -5.17 15.46 -16.50
CA GLY A 124 -5.48 14.75 -15.26
C GLY A 124 -5.54 13.24 -15.43
N ALA A 125 -4.94 12.69 -16.48
CA ALA A 125 -5.07 11.29 -16.82
C ALA A 125 -4.40 10.41 -15.76
N VAL A 126 -5.21 9.73 -14.96
CA VAL A 126 -4.73 8.80 -13.93
C VAL A 126 -4.58 7.38 -14.44
N TRP A 127 -3.83 6.55 -13.72
CA TRP A 127 -3.75 5.11 -13.98
C TRP A 127 -5.01 4.44 -13.46
N PHE A 128 -5.44 3.36 -14.10
CA PHE A 128 -6.57 2.60 -13.57
C PHE A 128 -6.14 1.85 -12.31
N TRP A 129 -7.09 1.75 -11.39
CA TRP A 129 -6.99 0.89 -10.22
C TRP A 129 -8.15 -0.09 -10.23
N PHE A 130 -7.91 -1.22 -9.59
CA PHE A 130 -8.84 -2.33 -9.49
C PHE A 130 -9.05 -2.63 -8.02
N SER A 131 -10.24 -3.12 -7.68
CA SER A 131 -10.56 -3.57 -6.32
C SER A 131 -10.80 -5.08 -6.36
N LEU A 132 -10.01 -5.84 -5.61
CA LEU A 132 -10.22 -7.26 -5.35
C LEU A 132 -10.87 -7.38 -3.97
N GLU A 133 -12.09 -7.89 -3.92
CA GLU A 133 -12.89 -7.89 -2.70
C GLU A 133 -13.37 -9.30 -2.36
N ILE A 134 -13.44 -9.56 -1.06
CA ILE A 134 -14.17 -10.70 -0.49
C ILE A 134 -15.15 -10.11 0.49
N ALA A 135 -16.43 -10.41 0.31
CA ALA A 135 -17.47 -9.96 1.21
C ALA A 135 -18.32 -11.14 1.64
N SER A 136 -18.62 -11.19 2.93
CA SER A 136 -19.63 -12.07 3.48
C SER A 136 -20.87 -11.27 3.82
N ILE A 137 -22.01 -11.71 3.29
CA ILE A 137 -23.32 -11.08 3.48
C ILE A 137 -24.23 -12.14 4.06
N ASP A 138 -24.73 -11.92 5.28
CA ASP A 138 -25.59 -12.89 5.99
C ASP A 138 -24.96 -14.30 6.10
N GLY A 139 -23.62 -14.35 6.18
CA GLY A 139 -22.86 -15.60 6.26
C GLY A 139 -22.46 -16.18 4.90
N GLN A 140 -22.96 -15.66 3.77
CA GLN A 140 -22.59 -16.14 2.44
C GLN A 140 -21.38 -15.39 1.88
N VAL A 141 -20.36 -16.10 1.41
CA VAL A 141 -19.10 -15.53 0.93
C VAL A 141 -19.17 -15.30 -0.58
N HIS A 142 -18.86 -14.08 -1.00
CA HIS A 142 -18.83 -13.63 -2.38
C HIS A 142 -17.46 -13.03 -2.73
N PHE A 143 -17.03 -13.26 -3.97
CA PHE A 143 -15.82 -12.66 -4.54
C PHE A 143 -16.20 -11.58 -5.53
N TYR A 144 -15.64 -10.39 -5.39
CA TYR A 144 -15.90 -9.28 -6.30
C TYR A 144 -14.62 -8.70 -6.89
N ILE A 145 -14.73 -8.20 -8.12
CA ILE A 145 -13.73 -7.40 -8.80
C ILE A 145 -14.39 -6.11 -9.27
N ARG A 146 -13.94 -4.95 -8.79
CA ARG A 146 -14.33 -3.67 -9.39
C ARG A 146 -13.29 -3.24 -10.42
N THR A 147 -13.75 -2.91 -11.62
CA THR A 147 -12.91 -2.57 -12.76
C THR A 147 -13.55 -1.46 -13.60
N PRO A 148 -12.78 -0.62 -14.32
CA PRO A 148 -13.34 0.26 -15.33
C PRO A 148 -14.07 -0.53 -16.42
N THR A 149 -15.23 -0.06 -16.87
CA THR A 149 -16.09 -0.77 -17.85
C THR A 149 -15.35 -1.16 -19.12
N ARG A 150 -14.41 -0.33 -19.59
CA ARG A 150 -13.59 -0.59 -20.78
C ARG A 150 -12.64 -1.80 -20.66
N VAL A 151 -12.29 -2.19 -19.43
CA VAL A 151 -11.36 -3.31 -19.14
C VAL A 151 -12.12 -4.60 -18.81
N ARG A 152 -13.44 -4.53 -18.59
CA ARG A 152 -14.30 -5.67 -18.25
C ARG A 152 -14.06 -6.90 -19.13
N GLY A 153 -14.00 -6.73 -20.45
CA GLY A 153 -13.81 -7.86 -21.38
C GLY A 153 -12.47 -8.57 -21.21
N LEU A 154 -11.41 -7.85 -20.82
CA LEU A 154 -10.11 -8.46 -20.52
C LEU A 154 -10.17 -9.27 -19.22
N ILE A 155 -10.84 -8.74 -18.18
CA ILE A 155 -11.05 -9.43 -16.91
C ILE A 155 -11.79 -10.75 -17.12
N GLU A 156 -12.91 -10.72 -17.84
CA GLU A 156 -13.70 -11.91 -18.16
C GLU A 156 -12.86 -12.94 -18.93
N THR A 157 -12.16 -12.50 -19.98
CA THR A 157 -11.33 -13.38 -20.82
C THR A 157 -10.21 -14.06 -20.01
N GLN A 158 -9.47 -13.29 -19.21
CA GLN A 158 -8.37 -13.83 -18.39
C GLN A 158 -8.90 -14.72 -17.25
N MET A 159 -10.05 -14.39 -16.67
CA MET A 159 -10.69 -15.23 -15.65
C MET A 159 -11.09 -16.58 -16.24
N TYR A 160 -11.78 -16.60 -17.38
CA TYR A 160 -12.17 -17.85 -18.05
C TYR A 160 -10.96 -18.66 -18.56
N ALA A 161 -9.84 -18.01 -18.91
CA ALA A 161 -8.63 -18.70 -19.31
C ALA A 161 -8.00 -19.52 -18.16
N GLN A 162 -8.05 -19.00 -16.93
CA GLN A 162 -7.50 -19.68 -15.74
C GLN A 162 -8.54 -20.57 -15.05
N TYR A 163 -9.80 -20.14 -15.04
CA TYR A 163 -10.95 -20.79 -14.41
C TYR A 163 -12.11 -20.88 -15.40
N PRO A 164 -12.09 -21.85 -16.34
CA PRO A 164 -13.10 -21.95 -17.41
C PRO A 164 -14.54 -22.18 -16.93
N GLN A 165 -14.69 -22.68 -15.70
CA GLN A 165 -15.97 -22.96 -15.06
C GLN A 165 -16.38 -21.86 -14.08
N ALA A 166 -15.61 -20.78 -13.90
CA ALA A 166 -16.08 -19.65 -13.10
C ALA A 166 -17.23 -18.94 -13.83
N GLN A 167 -18.11 -18.24 -13.12
CA GLN A 167 -19.13 -17.38 -13.71
C GLN A 167 -18.84 -15.93 -13.33
N VAL A 168 -18.81 -15.04 -14.32
CA VAL A 168 -18.62 -13.60 -14.10
C VAL A 168 -19.93 -12.88 -14.33
N LYS A 169 -20.49 -12.26 -13.30
CA LYS A 169 -21.75 -11.51 -13.33
C LYS A 169 -21.50 -10.04 -13.02
N ALA A 170 -22.11 -9.13 -13.76
CA ALA A 170 -22.15 -7.72 -13.36
C ALA A 170 -23.26 -7.52 -12.33
N VAL A 171 -22.93 -6.94 -11.18
CA VAL A 171 -23.86 -6.78 -10.05
C VAL A 171 -23.84 -5.33 -9.55
N GLU A 172 -24.89 -4.97 -8.81
CA GLU A 172 -24.92 -3.70 -8.09
C GLU A 172 -23.95 -3.73 -6.89
N ASP A 173 -23.52 -2.56 -6.46
CA ASP A 173 -22.56 -2.45 -5.36
C ASP A 173 -23.21 -2.82 -4.03
N TYR A 174 -22.83 -3.97 -3.49
CA TYR A 174 -23.36 -4.50 -2.23
C TYR A 174 -23.20 -3.52 -1.05
N THR A 175 -22.21 -2.64 -1.11
CA THR A 175 -21.97 -1.64 -0.07
C THR A 175 -23.09 -0.60 0.03
N LEU A 176 -23.93 -0.46 -1.00
CA LEU A 176 -25.10 0.44 -1.01
C LEU A 176 -26.27 -0.09 -0.17
N ALA A 177 -26.30 -1.39 0.13
CA ALA A 177 -27.32 -1.99 0.98
C ALA A 177 -27.20 -1.60 2.47
N VAL A 178 -26.05 -1.03 2.87
CA VAL A 178 -25.78 -0.57 4.23
C VAL A 178 -26.03 0.93 4.33
N ASP A 179 -26.95 1.37 5.19
CA ASP A 179 -27.17 2.81 5.39
C ASP A 179 -26.01 3.50 6.11
N LYS A 180 -26.04 4.83 6.15
CA LYS A 180 -25.07 5.63 6.91
C LYS A 180 -24.99 5.19 8.37
N ILE A 181 -23.81 5.29 8.96
CA ILE A 181 -23.58 4.88 10.35
C ILE A 181 -23.83 6.06 11.27
N THR A 182 -25.08 6.21 11.70
CA THR A 182 -25.53 7.28 12.60
C THR A 182 -26.20 6.72 13.87
N PRO A 183 -26.31 7.52 14.95
CA PRO A 183 -27.02 7.12 16.16
C PRO A 183 -28.44 6.61 15.90
N ASP A 184 -29.12 7.13 14.88
CA ASP A 184 -30.49 6.75 14.49
C ASP A 184 -30.56 5.58 13.51
N SER A 185 -29.45 5.25 12.84
CA SER A 185 -29.39 4.16 11.84
C SER A 185 -29.58 2.78 12.48
N ALA A 186 -30.11 1.81 11.74
CA ALA A 186 -30.17 0.43 12.19
C ALA A 186 -28.79 -0.26 12.22
N TRP A 187 -27.77 0.35 11.61
CA TRP A 187 -26.46 -0.24 11.39
C TRP A 187 -25.40 0.27 12.38
N ASN A 188 -24.48 -0.62 12.71
CA ASN A 188 -23.24 -0.29 13.38
C ASN A 188 -22.08 -0.90 12.60
N ALA A 189 -20.93 -0.23 12.60
CA ALA A 189 -19.80 -0.66 11.81
C ALA A 189 -18.48 -0.43 12.53
N TRP A 190 -17.50 -1.24 12.15
CA TRP A 190 -16.11 -1.04 12.48
C TRP A 190 -15.28 -1.29 11.23
N GLY A 191 -14.23 -0.50 11.03
CA GLY A 191 -13.25 -0.79 10.00
C GLY A 191 -11.85 -0.33 10.38
N CYS A 192 -10.90 -0.79 9.58
CA CYS A 192 -9.52 -0.39 9.66
C CYS A 192 -8.84 -0.55 8.31
N GLU A 193 -7.69 0.07 8.18
CA GLU A 193 -6.79 -0.14 7.05
C GLU A 193 -5.58 -0.92 7.55
N LEU A 194 -4.94 -1.68 6.65
CA LEU A 194 -3.73 -2.42 6.99
C LEU A 194 -2.51 -1.69 6.45
N LYS A 195 -1.39 -1.80 7.17
CA LYS A 195 -0.05 -1.41 6.73
C LYS A 195 0.93 -2.56 6.98
N LEU A 196 2.04 -2.52 6.28
CA LEU A 196 3.17 -3.40 6.58
C LEU A 196 3.84 -3.02 7.90
N GLU A 197 4.28 -4.02 8.65
CA GLU A 197 5.05 -3.84 9.90
C GLU A 197 6.51 -3.48 9.63
N LYS A 198 7.09 -4.04 8.57
CA LYS A 198 8.46 -3.81 8.10
C LYS A 198 8.46 -3.08 6.75
N PRO A 199 9.60 -2.52 6.30
CA PRO A 199 9.72 -1.96 4.96
C PRO A 199 9.24 -2.93 3.87
N GLU A 200 8.65 -2.41 2.79
CA GLU A 200 8.03 -3.21 1.72
C GLU A 200 8.98 -4.16 0.98
N ALA A 201 10.30 -3.96 1.14
CA ALA A 201 11.33 -4.90 0.68
C ALA A 201 11.17 -6.30 1.29
N TYR A 202 10.64 -6.38 2.53
CA TYR A 202 10.29 -7.65 3.16
C TYR A 202 8.92 -8.11 2.63
N PRO A 203 8.83 -9.36 2.13
CA PRO A 203 7.57 -9.92 1.63
C PRO A 203 6.66 -10.40 2.76
N LEU A 204 5.37 -10.57 2.46
CA LEU A 204 4.46 -11.39 3.24
C LEU A 204 4.69 -12.88 2.96
N LYS A 205 4.13 -13.75 3.80
CA LYS A 205 4.16 -15.19 3.55
C LYS A 205 3.29 -15.50 2.34
N THR A 206 3.84 -16.21 1.36
CA THR A 206 3.14 -16.49 0.09
C THR A 206 2.68 -17.95 0.01
N TYR A 207 1.83 -18.28 -0.96
CA TYR A 207 1.39 -19.65 -1.22
C TYR A 207 2.55 -20.64 -1.47
N VAL A 208 3.72 -20.14 -1.94
CA VAL A 208 4.95 -20.91 -2.12
C VAL A 208 5.50 -21.37 -0.77
N ASP A 209 5.43 -20.54 0.27
CA ASP A 209 5.83 -20.92 1.64
C ASP A 209 4.91 -22.01 2.24
N PHE A 210 3.68 -22.15 1.73
CA PHE A 210 2.75 -23.22 2.08
C PHE A 210 2.92 -24.48 1.21
N GLY A 211 3.86 -24.46 0.27
CA GLY A 211 4.18 -25.60 -0.60
C GLY A 211 3.15 -25.84 -1.71
N LEU A 212 2.27 -24.88 -2.00
CA LEU A 212 1.26 -24.99 -3.05
C LEU A 212 1.82 -24.85 -4.46
N ASP A 213 3.10 -24.48 -4.59
CA ASP A 213 3.86 -24.46 -5.84
C ASP A 213 4.28 -25.86 -6.31
N LYS A 214 4.39 -26.82 -5.37
CA LYS A 214 4.82 -28.20 -5.62
C LYS A 214 3.67 -29.15 -5.93
N ASP A 215 2.45 -28.62 -6.03
CA ASP A 215 1.21 -29.37 -6.23
C ASP A 215 1.15 -30.66 -5.40
N PRO A 216 1.22 -30.56 -4.05
CA PRO A 216 1.14 -31.73 -3.19
C PRO A 216 -0.21 -32.42 -3.36
N LYS A 217 -0.30 -33.71 -2.97
CA LYS A 217 -1.59 -34.43 -2.95
C LYS A 217 -2.61 -33.60 -2.18
N GLU A 218 -3.85 -33.55 -2.66
CA GLU A 218 -4.94 -32.73 -2.09
C GLU A 218 -4.99 -32.82 -0.56
N GLU A 219 -4.96 -34.02 0.02
CA GLU A 219 -5.04 -34.22 1.48
C GLU A 219 -4.00 -33.43 2.32
N PHE A 220 -2.84 -33.10 1.75
CA PHE A 220 -1.78 -32.35 2.44
C PHE A 220 -1.74 -30.87 2.08
N LYS A 221 -2.63 -30.40 1.20
CA LYS A 221 -2.70 -28.99 0.82
C LYS A 221 -3.21 -28.18 2.00
N VAL A 222 -2.37 -27.27 2.48
CA VAL A 222 -2.75 -26.24 3.44
C VAL A 222 -2.92 -24.95 2.67
N ASP A 223 -4.17 -24.56 2.44
CA ASP A 223 -4.48 -23.35 1.71
C ASP A 223 -4.49 -22.13 2.66
N PRO A 224 -3.71 -21.08 2.38
CA PRO A 224 -3.68 -19.91 3.23
C PRO A 224 -4.99 -19.13 3.26
N ILE A 225 -5.87 -19.15 2.25
CA ILE A 225 -7.11 -18.35 2.32
C ILE A 225 -8.21 -19.00 3.16
N SER A 226 -8.09 -20.30 3.44
CA SER A 226 -9.10 -21.11 4.15
C SER A 226 -9.61 -20.48 5.44
N PRO A 227 -8.73 -20.07 6.38
CA PRO A 227 -9.20 -19.54 7.66
C PRO A 227 -9.93 -18.21 7.52
N VAL A 228 -9.62 -17.44 6.47
CA VAL A 228 -10.34 -16.20 6.15
C VAL A 228 -11.75 -16.53 5.67
N ILE A 229 -11.89 -17.47 4.73
CA ILE A 229 -13.19 -17.85 4.17
C ILE A 229 -14.07 -18.52 5.22
N GLU A 230 -13.52 -19.39 6.07
CA GLU A 230 -14.26 -20.01 7.18
C GLU A 230 -14.76 -18.96 8.17
N LEU A 231 -13.92 -17.98 8.54
CA LEU A 231 -14.35 -16.88 9.40
C LEU A 231 -15.47 -16.07 8.74
N PHE A 232 -15.31 -15.71 7.47
CA PHE A 232 -16.30 -14.95 6.72
C PHE A 232 -17.61 -15.73 6.60
N GLY A 233 -17.55 -17.05 6.44
CA GLY A 233 -18.71 -17.94 6.43
C GLY A 233 -19.36 -18.18 7.79
N SER A 234 -18.69 -17.86 8.90
CA SER A 234 -19.17 -18.16 10.25
C SER A 234 -20.13 -17.10 10.84
N ILE A 235 -20.27 -15.96 10.17
CA ILE A 235 -21.10 -14.84 10.63
C ILE A 235 -22.59 -15.12 10.48
N GLN A 236 -23.40 -14.48 11.33
CA GLN A 236 -24.84 -14.68 11.37
C GLN A 236 -25.59 -13.79 10.39
N LYS A 237 -26.88 -14.09 10.18
CA LYS A 237 -27.78 -13.25 9.40
C LYS A 237 -27.89 -11.85 10.02
N GLY A 238 -27.76 -10.80 9.21
CA GLY A 238 -27.73 -9.41 9.64
C GLY A 238 -26.32 -8.88 9.93
N GLU A 239 -25.28 -9.74 9.84
CA GLU A 239 -23.88 -9.36 9.88
C GLU A 239 -23.27 -9.40 8.46
N GLN A 240 -22.27 -8.53 8.25
CA GLN A 240 -21.46 -8.51 7.05
C GLN A 240 -19.98 -8.28 7.39
N MET A 241 -19.09 -8.99 6.69
CA MET A 241 -17.64 -8.81 6.78
C MET A 241 -17.08 -8.56 5.40
N TRP A 242 -16.29 -7.51 5.24
CA TRP A 242 -15.73 -7.13 3.95
C TRP A 242 -14.21 -6.95 4.03
N MET A 243 -13.52 -7.51 3.05
CA MET A 243 -12.12 -7.23 2.73
C MET A 243 -12.05 -6.59 1.35
N GLN A 244 -11.26 -5.53 1.25
CA GLN A 244 -10.99 -4.82 0.02
C GLN A 244 -9.48 -4.66 -0.16
N ILE A 245 -8.97 -5.12 -1.30
CA ILE A 245 -7.58 -4.95 -1.74
C ILE A 245 -7.62 -4.10 -3.01
N VAL A 246 -7.24 -2.84 -2.89
CA VAL A 246 -7.20 -1.92 -4.03
C VAL A 246 -5.78 -1.89 -4.58
N VAL A 247 -5.64 -2.16 -5.88
CA VAL A 247 -4.35 -2.30 -6.55
C VAL A 247 -4.24 -1.40 -7.77
N THR A 248 -3.05 -0.88 -8.02
CA THR A 248 -2.66 -0.24 -9.27
C THR A 248 -1.20 -0.61 -9.57
N PRO A 249 -0.77 -0.72 -10.84
CA PRO A 249 0.63 -1.00 -11.15
C PRO A 249 1.54 0.02 -10.45
N SER A 250 2.66 -0.44 -9.87
CA SER A 250 3.45 0.43 -9.01
C SER A 250 4.07 1.61 -9.78
N LYS A 251 3.71 2.84 -9.37
CA LYS A 251 4.32 4.11 -9.85
C LYS A 251 5.16 4.77 -8.73
N LYS A 252 5.28 4.11 -7.58
CA LYS A 252 5.91 4.68 -6.39
C LYS A 252 7.38 5.01 -6.63
N ALA A 253 7.71 6.28 -6.46
CA ALA A 253 9.06 6.81 -6.60
C ALA A 253 9.60 7.23 -5.23
N TYR A 254 10.78 6.73 -4.89
CA TYR A 254 11.50 7.02 -3.67
C TYR A 254 12.58 8.06 -3.91
N ARG A 255 12.80 8.97 -2.96
CA ARG A 255 13.88 9.94 -3.04
C ARG A 255 15.22 9.26 -2.82
N THR A 256 16.14 9.42 -3.78
CA THR A 256 17.52 8.93 -3.66
C THR A 256 18.29 9.78 -2.65
N LYS A 257 18.73 9.16 -1.56
CA LYS A 257 19.56 9.84 -0.54
C LYS A 257 20.84 10.39 -1.19
N GLY A 258 21.24 11.62 -0.84
CA GLY A 258 22.41 12.28 -1.42
C GLY A 258 22.15 13.04 -2.73
N THR A 259 20.91 13.04 -3.24
CA THR A 259 20.53 13.85 -4.41
C THR A 259 19.45 14.87 -4.04
N TRP A 260 19.46 16.02 -4.72
CA TRP A 260 18.46 17.06 -4.47
C TRP A 260 17.10 16.73 -5.11
N PHE A 261 17.13 16.09 -6.29
CA PHE A 261 15.93 15.71 -7.07
C PHE A 261 15.92 14.27 -7.58
N GLY A 262 16.93 13.46 -7.28
CA GLY A 262 16.97 12.09 -7.77
C GLY A 262 15.90 11.23 -7.12
N THR A 263 15.20 10.47 -7.94
CA THR A 263 14.23 9.47 -7.51
C THR A 263 14.54 8.11 -8.11
N HIS A 264 14.16 7.03 -7.44
CA HIS A 264 14.31 5.66 -7.90
C HIS A 264 13.04 4.84 -7.62
N ASP A 265 12.94 3.68 -8.24
CA ASP A 265 11.78 2.78 -8.14
C ASP A 265 11.80 1.94 -6.87
N TRP A 266 10.68 1.27 -6.59
CA TRP A 266 10.54 0.39 -5.42
C TRP A 266 11.51 -0.80 -5.45
N VAL A 267 11.90 -1.28 -6.65
CA VAL A 267 12.87 -2.37 -6.81
C VAL A 267 14.25 -1.92 -6.35
N THR A 268 14.67 -0.71 -6.73
CA THR A 268 15.94 -0.15 -6.28
C THR A 268 15.91 0.16 -4.78
N GLU A 269 14.79 0.68 -4.26
CA GLU A 269 14.66 0.90 -2.80
C GLU A 269 14.75 -0.43 -2.05
N SER A 270 14.16 -1.50 -2.58
CA SER A 270 14.25 -2.84 -1.99
C SER A 270 15.69 -3.37 -1.99
N LYS A 271 16.44 -3.15 -3.07
CA LYS A 271 17.88 -3.47 -3.12
C LYS A 271 18.68 -2.65 -2.11
N LEU A 272 18.39 -1.35 -1.96
CA LEU A 272 19.05 -0.52 -0.96
C LEU A 272 18.74 -0.98 0.47
N GLN A 273 17.54 -1.47 0.75
CA GLN A 273 17.20 -2.07 2.04
C GLN A 273 17.94 -3.39 2.27
N LEU A 274 18.04 -4.23 1.24
CA LEU A 274 18.85 -5.44 1.28
C LEU A 274 20.33 -5.14 1.53
N ASP A 275 20.89 -4.16 0.83
CA ASP A 275 22.27 -3.72 1.03
C ASP A 275 22.47 -3.25 2.47
N LYS A 276 21.56 -2.44 3.03
CA LYS A 276 21.60 -2.02 4.44
C LYS A 276 21.61 -3.20 5.41
N LEU A 277 20.82 -4.24 5.15
CA LEU A 277 20.79 -5.46 5.95
C LEU A 277 22.13 -6.21 5.89
N LEU A 278 22.80 -6.18 4.73
CA LEU A 278 24.05 -6.88 4.48
C LEU A 278 25.32 -6.07 4.80
N LEU A 279 25.20 -4.76 5.05
CA LEU A 279 26.32 -3.87 5.40
C LEU A 279 27.21 -4.42 6.52
N PRO A 280 26.67 -4.93 7.65
CA PRO A 280 27.51 -5.47 8.74
C PRO A 280 28.32 -6.70 8.36
N TYR A 281 27.90 -7.40 7.30
CA TYR A 281 28.49 -8.64 6.80
C TYR A 281 29.31 -8.44 5.52
N THR A 282 29.51 -7.19 5.13
CA THR A 282 30.25 -6.81 3.93
C THR A 282 31.64 -6.35 4.32
N SER A 283 32.66 -7.09 3.87
CA SER A 283 34.06 -6.69 4.02
C SER A 283 34.50 -5.94 2.77
N ARG A 284 35.03 -4.73 2.95
CA ARG A 284 35.74 -3.99 1.89
C ARG A 284 37.24 -4.14 2.13
N ARG A 285 37.92 -4.89 1.26
CA ARG A 285 39.37 -4.98 1.28
C ARG A 285 39.93 -4.11 0.16
N GLU A 286 40.71 -3.10 0.52
CA GLU A 286 41.46 -2.30 -0.45
C GLU A 286 42.75 -3.05 -0.80
N GLU A 287 42.94 -3.37 -2.08
CA GLU A 287 44.14 -4.04 -2.58
C GLU A 287 45.15 -2.98 -3.03
N GLN A 288 46.23 -2.77 -2.27
CA GLN A 288 47.35 -1.91 -2.69
C GLN A 288 48.25 -2.68 -3.67
N VAL A 289 48.32 -2.22 -4.92
CA VAL A 289 49.28 -2.73 -5.92
C VAL A 289 50.35 -1.65 -6.15
N GLY A 290 51.46 -1.72 -5.41
CA GLY A 290 52.59 -0.80 -5.55
C GLY A 290 52.34 0.63 -5.02
N ALA A 291 53.00 1.63 -5.60
CA ALA A 291 52.93 3.05 -5.18
C ALA A 291 51.70 3.81 -5.72
N ALA A 292 50.85 3.17 -6.52
CA ALA A 292 49.60 3.74 -7.00
C ALA A 292 48.43 2.95 -6.38
N VAL A 293 47.63 3.63 -5.55
CA VAL A 293 46.40 3.07 -4.99
C VAL A 293 45.37 2.94 -6.11
N ILE A 294 45.35 1.80 -6.80
CA ILE A 294 44.25 1.47 -7.70
C ILE A 294 43.11 0.95 -6.82
N LYS A 295 42.11 1.80 -6.56
CA LYS A 295 40.90 1.46 -5.78
C LYS A 295 40.02 0.44 -6.52
N VAL A 296 40.42 -0.82 -6.59
CA VAL A 296 39.49 -1.93 -6.86
C VAL A 296 39.13 -2.55 -5.52
N ALA A 297 38.14 -1.98 -4.85
CA ALA A 297 37.59 -2.56 -3.63
C ALA A 297 36.91 -3.88 -3.99
N ARG A 298 37.52 -5.03 -3.68
CA ARG A 298 36.77 -6.30 -3.71
C ARG A 298 35.78 -6.27 -2.55
N ILE A 299 34.51 -6.19 -2.90
CA ILE A 299 33.41 -6.26 -1.95
C ILE A 299 33.07 -7.74 -1.77
N GLU A 300 33.47 -8.31 -0.64
CA GLU A 300 33.04 -9.66 -0.25
C GLU A 300 31.85 -9.54 0.71
N VAL A 301 30.70 -10.07 0.31
CA VAL A 301 29.50 -10.14 1.15
C VAL A 301 29.37 -11.56 1.70
N ARG A 302 29.45 -11.73 3.02
CA ARG A 302 29.34 -13.04 3.68
C ARG A 302 28.03 -13.14 4.43
N VAL A 303 26.97 -13.54 3.73
CA VAL A 303 25.63 -13.65 4.33
C VAL A 303 25.62 -14.77 5.38
N PRO A 304 25.26 -14.48 6.65
CA PRO A 304 25.08 -15.50 7.66
C PRO A 304 23.98 -16.50 7.29
N ASP A 305 24.14 -17.75 7.73
CA ASP A 305 23.17 -18.82 7.49
C ASP A 305 21.75 -18.50 7.90
N SER A 306 21.59 -17.78 9.03
CA SER A 306 20.28 -17.35 9.53
C SER A 306 19.57 -16.35 8.62
N LEU A 307 20.31 -15.51 7.91
CA LEU A 307 19.73 -14.46 7.04
C LEU A 307 19.57 -14.91 5.59
N ARG A 308 20.22 -16.01 5.19
CA ARG A 308 20.21 -16.52 3.81
C ARG A 308 18.79 -16.65 3.26
N LYS A 309 17.88 -17.25 4.03
CA LYS A 309 16.48 -17.42 3.63
C LYS A 309 15.79 -16.07 3.44
N THR A 310 15.93 -15.14 4.38
CA THR A 310 15.33 -13.80 4.28
C THR A 310 15.83 -13.06 3.04
N VAL A 311 17.13 -13.09 2.76
CA VAL A 311 17.75 -12.48 1.58
C VAL A 311 17.19 -13.08 0.29
N GLU A 312 17.09 -14.41 0.22
CA GLU A 312 16.56 -15.12 -0.94
C GLU A 312 15.10 -14.71 -1.24
N ILE A 313 14.24 -14.66 -0.22
CA ILE A 313 12.83 -14.29 -0.39
C ILE A 313 12.70 -12.80 -0.74
N MET A 314 13.51 -11.90 -0.15
CA MET A 314 13.54 -10.47 -0.53
C MET A 314 13.94 -10.29 -2.01
N ILE A 315 14.96 -11.01 -2.47
CA ILE A 315 15.36 -11.00 -3.88
C ILE A 315 14.23 -11.57 -4.74
N GLY A 316 13.60 -12.67 -4.31
CA GLY A 316 12.44 -13.29 -4.95
C GLY A 316 11.29 -12.29 -5.18
N LYS A 317 10.97 -11.47 -4.17
CA LYS A 317 9.94 -10.44 -4.26
C LYS A 317 10.16 -9.49 -5.44
N THR A 318 11.40 -9.00 -5.59
CA THR A 318 11.77 -8.03 -6.65
C THR A 318 11.80 -8.60 -8.07
N LYS A 319 11.76 -9.94 -8.23
CA LYS A 319 11.71 -10.59 -9.54
C LYS A 319 10.31 -10.63 -10.14
N LYS A 320 9.29 -10.27 -9.37
CA LYS A 320 7.87 -10.29 -9.74
C LYS A 320 7.36 -8.87 -9.95
N LEU A 321 6.26 -8.74 -10.69
CA LEU A 321 5.62 -7.44 -10.92
C LEU A 321 5.04 -6.91 -9.60
N GLY A 322 5.25 -5.62 -9.34
CA GLY A 322 4.80 -4.94 -8.13
C GLY A 322 3.58 -4.05 -8.37
N PHE A 323 2.62 -4.10 -7.46
CA PHE A 323 1.45 -3.24 -7.42
C PHE A 323 1.49 -2.37 -6.18
N ASP A 324 1.22 -1.08 -6.35
CA ASP A 324 0.86 -0.24 -5.22
C ASP A 324 -0.49 -0.75 -4.71
N THR A 325 -0.52 -1.09 -3.42
CA THR A 325 -1.62 -1.81 -2.79
C THR A 325 -2.09 -1.08 -1.54
N GLY A 326 -3.41 -1.00 -1.38
CA GLY A 326 -4.08 -0.59 -0.16
C GLY A 326 -5.07 -1.66 0.29
N ILE A 327 -5.06 -2.02 1.56
CA ILE A 327 -5.97 -3.04 2.11
C ILE A 327 -6.86 -2.42 3.18
N ARG A 328 -8.17 -2.64 3.06
CA ARG A 328 -9.20 -2.18 3.99
C ARG A 328 -10.05 -3.34 4.46
N LEU A 329 -10.42 -3.30 5.74
CA LEU A 329 -11.32 -4.25 6.36
C LEU A 329 -12.50 -3.51 6.94
N MET A 330 -13.68 -4.11 6.83
CA MET A 330 -14.90 -3.57 7.38
C MET A 330 -15.78 -4.70 7.94
N TYR A 331 -16.35 -4.47 9.10
CA TYR A 331 -17.37 -5.31 9.71
C TYR A 331 -18.59 -4.42 9.97
N VAL A 332 -19.72 -4.78 9.38
CA VAL A 332 -20.97 -4.03 9.48
C VAL A 332 -22.04 -5.00 9.94
N ALA A 333 -22.84 -4.62 10.91
CA ALA A 333 -23.97 -5.43 11.33
C ALA A 333 -25.14 -4.54 11.77
N LYS A 334 -26.34 -5.09 11.78
CA LYS A 334 -27.46 -4.46 12.47
C LYS A 334 -27.12 -4.32 13.95
N LYS A 335 -27.53 -3.21 14.57
CA LYS A 335 -27.23 -2.91 15.99
C LYS A 335 -27.63 -4.03 16.95
N GLU A 336 -28.71 -4.74 16.62
CA GLU A 336 -29.24 -5.87 17.39
C GLU A 336 -28.35 -7.13 17.37
N VAL A 337 -27.59 -7.35 16.30
CA VAL A 337 -26.71 -8.54 16.10
C VAL A 337 -25.22 -8.17 16.17
N TYR A 338 -24.89 -6.89 16.43
CA TYR A 338 -23.52 -6.42 16.37
C TYR A 338 -22.64 -7.10 17.43
N SER A 339 -21.65 -7.86 16.97
CA SER A 339 -20.75 -8.64 17.82
C SER A 339 -19.35 -8.02 17.88
N MET A 340 -18.91 -7.74 19.11
CA MET A 340 -17.54 -7.31 19.38
C MET A 340 -16.51 -8.43 19.14
N GLU A 341 -16.95 -9.69 19.17
CA GLU A 341 -16.11 -10.85 18.88
C GLU A 341 -15.85 -10.98 17.38
N SER A 342 -16.89 -10.87 16.54
CA SER A 342 -16.78 -10.83 15.08
C SER A 342 -15.78 -9.76 14.64
N ARG A 343 -15.91 -8.55 15.21
CA ARG A 343 -14.95 -7.45 15.03
C ARG A 343 -13.50 -7.80 15.45
N ARG A 344 -13.33 -8.56 16.53
CA ARG A 344 -12.00 -9.01 16.98
C ARG A 344 -11.43 -10.07 16.05
N ASN A 345 -12.26 -10.99 15.56
CA ASN A 345 -11.83 -12.12 14.76
C ASN A 345 -11.35 -11.68 13.38
N ILE A 346 -12.07 -10.76 12.71
CA ILE A 346 -11.65 -10.20 11.41
C ILE A 346 -10.28 -9.51 11.49
N ARG A 347 -9.93 -8.95 12.66
CA ARG A 347 -8.62 -8.34 12.90
C ARG A 347 -7.50 -9.37 13.01
N LEU A 348 -7.77 -10.58 13.50
CA LEU A 348 -6.76 -11.59 13.79
C LEU A 348 -6.50 -12.55 12.62
N ALA A 349 -7.42 -12.62 11.65
CA ALA A 349 -7.36 -13.52 10.50
C ALA A 349 -6.08 -13.38 9.64
N TRP A 350 -5.41 -12.22 9.69
CA TRP A 350 -4.27 -11.89 8.83
C TRP A 350 -2.91 -12.38 9.34
N ARG A 351 -2.85 -12.88 10.59
CA ARG A 351 -1.58 -13.31 11.22
C ARG A 351 -0.89 -14.45 10.48
N GLN A 352 -1.65 -15.29 9.79
CA GLN A 352 -1.13 -16.42 9.01
C GLN A 352 -0.18 -16.00 7.88
N TYR A 353 -0.28 -14.77 7.40
CA TYR A 353 0.58 -14.20 6.35
C TYR A 353 1.86 -13.58 6.92
N SER A 354 2.08 -13.68 8.23
CA SER A 354 3.19 -13.04 8.93
C SER A 354 4.13 -14.07 9.55
N ALA A 355 5.42 -13.77 9.59
CA ALA A 355 6.40 -14.51 10.40
C ALA A 355 7.55 -13.59 10.83
N PRO A 356 8.28 -13.93 11.92
CA PRO A 356 9.29 -13.05 12.50
C PRO A 356 10.40 -12.59 11.54
N ASP A 357 10.78 -13.42 10.57
CA ASP A 357 11.84 -13.13 9.59
C ASP A 357 11.35 -12.36 8.36
N ILE A 358 10.04 -12.34 8.12
CA ILE A 358 9.38 -11.70 6.97
C ILE A 358 8.48 -10.55 7.46
N ASN A 359 7.65 -10.00 6.57
CA ASN A 359 6.74 -8.91 6.90
C ASN A 359 5.42 -9.42 7.49
N GLY A 360 4.60 -8.49 7.99
CA GLY A 360 3.27 -8.76 8.52
C GLY A 360 2.32 -7.60 8.31
N LEU A 361 1.03 -7.87 8.47
CA LEU A 361 -0.03 -6.88 8.33
C LEU A 361 -0.47 -6.37 9.71
N SER A 362 -0.32 -5.06 9.93
CA SER A 362 -0.77 -4.38 11.13
C SER A 362 -1.85 -3.35 10.81
N ARG A 363 -2.75 -3.11 11.77
CA ARG A 363 -3.87 -2.18 11.60
C ARG A 363 -3.46 -0.72 11.80
N VAL A 364 -4.08 0.17 11.04
CA VAL A 364 -4.06 1.63 11.22
C VAL A 364 -5.43 2.23 10.91
N ASN A 365 -5.60 3.51 11.25
CA ASN A 365 -6.81 4.29 10.95
C ASN A 365 -8.12 3.63 11.42
N SER A 366 -8.04 2.82 12.48
CA SER A 366 -9.15 2.01 12.98
C SER A 366 -10.23 2.88 13.61
N THR A 367 -11.50 2.53 13.37
CA THR A 367 -12.67 3.27 13.84
C THR A 367 -13.08 2.81 15.24
N GLN A 368 -12.27 3.17 16.25
CA GLN A 368 -12.43 2.71 17.63
C GLN A 368 -12.08 3.81 18.64
N ALA A 369 -12.39 3.58 19.91
CA ALA A 369 -12.21 4.57 20.97
C ALA A 369 -10.74 5.03 21.15
N ASP A 370 -9.77 4.22 20.73
CA ASP A 370 -8.32 4.47 20.75
C ASP A 370 -7.76 4.91 19.38
N ALA A 371 -8.59 5.35 18.43
CA ALA A 371 -8.15 5.69 17.06
C ALA A 371 -7.03 6.74 16.98
N TYR A 372 -6.93 7.65 17.95
CA TYR A 372 -5.88 8.68 18.01
C TYR A 372 -4.63 8.27 18.80
N ASN A 373 -4.51 6.98 19.19
CA ASN A 373 -3.37 6.44 19.93
C ASN A 373 -3.08 7.20 21.24
N THR A 374 -4.13 7.74 21.87
CA THR A 374 -4.05 8.47 23.13
C THR A 374 -4.47 7.56 24.28
N SER A 375 -3.47 7.00 24.99
CA SER A 375 -3.70 6.09 26.12
C SER A 375 -4.49 6.69 27.29
N PHE A 376 -4.67 8.01 27.32
CA PHE A 376 -5.29 8.74 28.44
C PHE A 376 -6.72 9.24 28.16
N PHE A 377 -7.14 9.41 26.90
CA PHE A 377 -8.46 9.96 26.57
C PHE A 377 -9.11 9.13 25.48
N SER A 378 -10.13 8.35 25.86
CA SER A 378 -10.97 7.64 24.90
C SER A 378 -11.85 8.62 24.13
N ILE A 379 -12.00 8.36 22.83
CA ILE A 379 -12.86 9.14 21.94
C ILE A 379 -14.33 8.88 22.33
N PRO A 380 -15.19 9.92 22.40
CA PRO A 380 -16.63 9.75 22.63
C PRO A 380 -17.28 8.83 21.58
N PRO A 381 -18.31 8.04 21.95
CA PRO A 381 -19.00 7.13 21.03
C PRO A 381 -19.48 7.78 19.74
N ASP A 382 -20.02 9.00 19.79
CA ASP A 382 -20.50 9.73 18.61
C ASP A 382 -19.40 9.96 17.58
N LYS A 383 -18.18 10.27 18.05
CA LYS A 383 -17.02 10.44 17.17
C LYS A 383 -16.54 9.10 16.60
N VAL A 384 -16.68 8.01 17.34
CA VAL A 384 -16.40 6.66 16.81
C VAL A 384 -17.37 6.32 15.67
N MET A 385 -18.65 6.70 15.79
CA MET A 385 -19.63 6.51 14.72
C MET A 385 -19.31 7.37 13.49
N ILE A 386 -18.89 8.63 13.67
CA ILE A 386 -18.40 9.47 12.57
C ILE A 386 -17.19 8.82 11.86
N LEU A 387 -16.26 8.23 12.61
CA LEU A 387 -15.12 7.52 12.03
C LEU A 387 -15.57 6.25 11.27
N ALA A 388 -16.58 5.53 11.77
CA ALA A 388 -17.15 4.36 11.11
C ALA A 388 -17.86 4.73 9.80
N ASP A 389 -18.68 5.78 9.81
CA ASP A 389 -19.34 6.32 8.62
C ASP A 389 -18.33 6.84 7.59
N ARG A 390 -17.27 7.51 8.06
CA ARG A 390 -16.13 7.89 7.23
C ARG A 390 -15.50 6.68 6.52
N MET A 391 -15.24 5.61 7.26
CA MET A 391 -14.67 4.39 6.70
C MET A 391 -15.61 3.74 5.68
N LEU A 392 -16.93 3.76 5.92
CA LEU A 392 -17.93 3.30 4.95
C LEU A 392 -17.83 4.08 3.63
N HIS A 393 -17.74 5.41 3.71
CA HIS A 393 -17.55 6.27 2.56
C HIS A 393 -16.24 5.99 1.82
N GLU A 394 -15.13 5.84 2.54
CA GLU A 394 -13.83 5.49 1.97
C GLU A 394 -13.85 4.11 1.29
N TYR A 395 -14.55 3.14 1.88
CA TYR A 395 -14.74 1.80 1.34
C TYR A 395 -15.56 1.82 0.04
N ARG A 396 -16.64 2.60 -0.03
CA ARG A 396 -17.47 2.79 -1.23
C ARG A 396 -16.70 3.40 -2.39
N GLU A 397 -15.92 4.44 -2.11
CA GLU A 397 -15.15 5.11 -3.14
C GLU A 397 -13.94 4.29 -3.62
N ARG A 398 -13.50 3.30 -2.83
CA ARG A 398 -12.25 2.55 -3.05
C ARG A 398 -11.04 3.49 -3.20
N GLY A 399 -11.09 4.60 -2.48
CA GLY A 399 -10.10 5.65 -2.54
C GLY A 399 -8.86 5.29 -1.73
N PHE A 400 -7.77 4.96 -2.43
CA PHE A 400 -6.42 4.81 -1.85
C PHE A 400 -5.40 5.71 -2.56
N PHE A 401 -5.43 5.74 -3.90
CA PHE A 401 -4.43 6.44 -4.71
C PHE A 401 -4.84 7.87 -5.08
N HIS A 402 -6.14 8.10 -5.33
CA HIS A 402 -6.68 9.40 -5.73
C HIS A 402 -7.73 9.87 -4.73
N LEU A 403 -7.25 10.44 -3.62
CA LEU A 403 -8.13 10.85 -2.53
C LEU A 403 -8.89 12.12 -2.88
N PRO A 404 -10.17 12.22 -2.47
CA PRO A 404 -10.95 13.45 -2.66
C PRO A 404 -10.40 14.60 -1.81
N LEU A 405 -10.81 15.83 -2.14
CA LEU A 405 -10.27 17.07 -1.57
C LEU A 405 -10.33 17.10 -0.04
N ARG A 406 -11.32 16.43 0.56
CA ARG A 406 -11.48 16.28 2.02
C ARG A 406 -10.25 15.69 2.73
N HIS A 407 -9.37 14.98 2.03
CA HIS A 407 -8.11 14.48 2.60
C HIS A 407 -6.94 15.49 2.50
N ILE A 408 -6.96 16.42 1.54
CA ILE A 408 -5.82 17.31 1.25
C ILE A 408 -5.49 18.24 2.43
N PHE A 409 -6.51 18.69 3.16
CA PHE A 409 -6.33 19.56 4.33
C PHE A 409 -5.80 18.82 5.57
N ASN A 410 -5.60 17.50 5.50
CA ASN A 410 -5.26 16.65 6.65
C ASN A 410 -3.91 15.92 6.49
N ASN A 411 -2.94 16.60 5.88
CA ASN A 411 -1.63 16.03 5.60
C ASN A 411 -0.85 15.74 6.91
N HIS A 412 -0.45 14.48 7.11
CA HIS A 412 0.07 13.90 8.38
C HIS A 412 1.48 14.32 8.80
N ASN A 413 1.96 15.51 8.44
CA ASN A 413 3.30 15.96 8.82
C ASN A 413 3.37 16.72 10.16
N ILE A 414 2.26 16.83 10.89
CA ILE A 414 2.24 17.45 12.23
C ILE A 414 2.33 16.34 13.28
N SER A 415 3.48 16.19 13.93
CA SER A 415 3.70 15.23 15.02
C SER A 415 3.54 15.89 16.40
N GLY A 416 3.11 15.13 17.41
CA GLY A 416 3.14 15.53 18.82
C GLY A 416 1.84 16.12 19.41
N ILE A 417 1.99 16.82 20.54
CA ILE A 417 0.90 17.39 21.38
C ILE A 417 -0.05 18.34 20.61
N PRO A 418 0.40 19.18 19.65
CA PRO A 418 -0.50 20.03 18.88
C PRO A 418 -1.54 19.25 18.08
N LEU A 419 -1.21 18.02 17.66
CA LEU A 419 -2.08 17.15 16.88
C LEU A 419 -3.33 16.71 17.64
N PHE A 420 -3.23 16.51 18.96
CA PHE A 420 -4.34 16.10 19.82
C PHE A 420 -5.44 17.16 19.84
N PHE A 421 -5.04 18.41 20.09
CA PHE A 421 -5.98 19.53 20.11
C PHE A 421 -6.54 19.82 18.71
N VAL A 422 -5.71 19.79 17.66
CA VAL A 422 -6.19 20.08 16.30
C VAL A 422 -7.11 18.97 15.77
N LYS A 423 -6.78 17.68 15.92
CA LYS A 423 -7.62 16.55 15.42
C LYS A 423 -8.94 16.39 16.17
N GLN A 424 -9.04 16.84 17.41
CA GLN A 424 -10.30 16.78 18.17
C GLN A 424 -11.35 17.77 17.64
N PHE A 425 -10.91 18.91 17.07
CA PHE A 425 -11.79 19.96 16.55
C PHE A 425 -11.87 20.00 15.01
N TRP A 426 -10.82 19.56 14.30
CA TRP A 426 -10.67 19.64 12.84
C TRP A 426 -10.28 18.28 12.23
N MET A 427 -11.29 17.41 12.05
CA MET A 427 -11.40 16.36 11.02
C MET A 427 -11.11 14.88 11.40
N PRO A 428 -12.01 13.96 10.99
CA PRO A 428 -11.90 12.51 11.21
C PRO A 428 -11.10 11.74 10.15
N TYR A 429 -10.58 12.39 9.10
CA TYR A 429 -9.98 11.70 7.94
C TYR A 429 -8.51 11.33 8.14
N PHE A 430 -8.12 10.10 7.82
CA PHE A 430 -6.71 9.73 7.83
C PHE A 430 -6.30 9.35 6.42
N HIS A 431 -5.13 9.80 5.94
CA HIS A 431 -4.57 9.23 4.71
C HIS A 431 -4.35 7.72 4.88
N PRO A 432 -4.87 6.91 3.95
CA PRO A 432 -4.62 5.49 3.94
C PRO A 432 -3.15 5.18 3.61
N PRO A 433 -2.55 4.19 4.29
CA PRO A 433 -1.23 3.70 3.89
C PRO A 433 -1.32 2.97 2.54
N THR A 434 -0.30 3.14 1.70
CA THR A 434 -0.10 2.34 0.49
C THR A 434 1.31 1.77 0.46
N PHE A 435 1.44 0.53 0.02
CA PHE A 435 2.70 -0.22 -0.01
C PHE A 435 2.75 -1.16 -1.21
N VAL A 436 3.94 -1.60 -1.60
CA VAL A 436 4.09 -2.49 -2.75
C VAL A 436 3.96 -3.95 -2.34
N LEU A 437 3.00 -4.65 -2.96
CA LEU A 437 2.92 -6.11 -2.97
C LEU A 437 3.18 -6.62 -4.38
N ASN A 438 3.84 -7.77 -4.50
CA ASN A 438 4.02 -8.41 -5.78
C ASN A 438 2.81 -9.30 -6.15
N THR A 439 2.81 -9.81 -7.37
CA THR A 439 1.77 -10.72 -7.89
C THR A 439 1.57 -11.96 -7.03
N GLU A 440 2.65 -12.52 -6.49
CA GLU A 440 2.63 -13.73 -5.65
C GLU A 440 1.95 -13.49 -4.29
N GLU A 441 2.27 -12.37 -3.63
CA GLU A 441 1.65 -11.90 -2.40
C GLU A 441 0.16 -11.62 -2.61
N LEU A 442 -0.20 -10.91 -3.69
CA LEU A 442 -1.60 -10.62 -4.01
C LEU A 442 -2.40 -11.89 -4.30
N ALA A 443 -1.85 -12.82 -5.09
CA ALA A 443 -2.48 -14.11 -5.37
C ALA A 443 -2.60 -15.00 -4.13
N THR A 444 -1.82 -14.75 -3.09
CA THR A 444 -1.93 -15.47 -1.80
C THR A 444 -3.05 -14.90 -0.92
N LEU A 445 -3.30 -13.59 -1.04
CA LEU A 445 -4.35 -12.88 -0.27
C LEU A 445 -5.72 -13.00 -0.93
N TRP A 446 -5.78 -13.16 -2.26
CA TRP A 446 -7.01 -13.25 -3.03
C TRP A 446 -6.88 -14.33 -4.10
N HIS A 447 -7.42 -15.51 -3.81
CA HIS A 447 -7.57 -16.63 -4.75
C HIS A 447 -8.76 -17.50 -4.37
N PHE A 448 -9.19 -18.38 -5.27
CA PHE A 448 -10.27 -19.32 -4.95
C PHE A 448 -9.75 -20.50 -4.13
N PRO A 449 -10.45 -20.87 -3.03
CA PRO A 449 -10.01 -21.97 -2.20
C PRO A 449 -10.04 -23.30 -2.94
N GLY A 450 -9.09 -24.18 -2.63
CA GLY A 450 -9.05 -25.53 -3.19
C GLY A 450 -10.26 -26.41 -2.83
N GLN A 451 -10.38 -27.56 -3.49
CA GLN A 451 -11.50 -28.51 -3.36
C GLN A 451 -11.78 -29.01 -1.94
N ILE A 452 -10.74 -29.13 -1.11
CA ILE A 452 -10.82 -29.69 0.25
C ILE A 452 -11.75 -28.86 1.13
N LEU A 453 -11.78 -27.55 0.90
CA LEU A 453 -12.69 -26.63 1.55
C LEU A 453 -14.05 -26.71 0.87
N LYS A 454 -14.88 -27.64 1.30
CA LYS A 454 -16.32 -27.60 1.07
C LYS A 454 -16.95 -26.64 2.07
N VAL A 455 -16.69 -25.34 1.90
CA VAL A 455 -17.34 -24.30 2.70
C VAL A 455 -18.78 -24.19 2.21
N PRO A 456 -19.79 -24.58 3.00
CA PRO A 456 -21.19 -24.59 2.54
C PRO A 456 -21.72 -23.20 2.22
N THR A 457 -21.11 -22.19 2.82
CA THR A 457 -21.49 -20.78 2.71
C THR A 457 -20.85 -20.04 1.54
N LEU A 458 -19.93 -20.67 0.82
CA LEU A 458 -19.37 -20.12 -0.41
C LEU A 458 -20.29 -20.51 -1.57
N GLU A 459 -20.90 -19.52 -2.23
CA GLU A 459 -21.70 -19.78 -3.44
C GLU A 459 -20.78 -20.37 -4.52
N ARG A 460 -21.14 -21.54 -5.02
CA ARG A 460 -20.44 -22.25 -6.09
C ARG A 460 -21.45 -22.71 -7.12
N ILE A 461 -21.00 -22.86 -8.35
CA ILE A 461 -21.85 -23.39 -9.41
C ILE A 461 -22.26 -24.84 -9.07
N GLU A 462 -23.56 -25.09 -8.91
CA GLU A 462 -24.07 -26.38 -8.42
C GLU A 462 -23.98 -27.51 -9.47
N SER A 463 -24.04 -27.18 -10.77
CA SER A 463 -23.95 -28.13 -11.88
C SER A 463 -23.36 -27.52 -13.14
N LYS A 464 -22.71 -28.33 -13.99
CA LYS A 464 -22.36 -27.92 -15.35
C LYS A 464 -23.66 -27.59 -16.07
N GLU A 465 -23.86 -26.36 -16.52
CA GLU A 465 -24.79 -26.13 -17.62
C GLU A 465 -24.24 -26.92 -18.81
N ALA A 466 -24.81 -28.11 -19.03
CA ALA A 466 -24.49 -28.89 -20.21
C ALA A 466 -24.92 -28.05 -21.40
N ALA A 467 -23.97 -27.57 -22.20
CA ALA A 467 -24.30 -27.07 -23.53
C ALA A 467 -25.15 -28.15 -24.21
N PRO A 468 -26.32 -27.81 -24.79
CA PRO A 468 -27.15 -28.81 -25.45
C PRO A 468 -26.30 -29.55 -26.49
N PRO A 469 -26.37 -30.90 -26.53
CA PRO A 469 -25.58 -31.66 -27.49
C PRO A 469 -25.87 -31.15 -28.90
N THR A 470 -24.83 -30.98 -29.70
CA THR A 470 -24.87 -30.43 -31.08
C THR A 470 -25.75 -31.22 -32.05
N ASN A 471 -26.33 -32.34 -31.60
CA ASN A 471 -27.17 -33.27 -32.36
C ASN A 471 -28.65 -33.25 -31.94
N LEU A 472 -29.17 -32.13 -31.45
CA LEU A 472 -30.63 -31.99 -31.38
C LEU A 472 -31.18 -31.79 -32.80
N PRO A 473 -32.10 -32.65 -33.28
CA PRO A 473 -32.81 -32.36 -34.52
C PRO A 473 -33.59 -31.06 -34.32
N ILE A 474 -33.45 -30.15 -35.29
CA ILE A 474 -34.23 -28.90 -35.39
C ILE A 474 -35.72 -29.24 -35.54
#